data_AF-A0A7W1GDJ9-F1
#
_entry.id   AF-A0A7W1GDJ9-F1
#
_cell.length_a   1.000
_cell.length_b   1.000
_cell.length_c   1.000
_cell.angle_alpha   90.00
_cell.angle_beta   90.00
_cell.angle_gamma   90.00
#
_symmetry.space_group_name_H-M   'P 1'
#
loop_
_entity.id
_entity.type
_entity.pdbx_description
1 polymer ?
#
loop_
_entity_poly.entity_id
_entity_poly.type
_entity_poly.pdbx_seq_one_letter_code
_entity_poly.pdbx_strand_id
1 'polypeptide(L)' 'MTDASAKPFAHESAARQPSGRRTRVGITMGDPAGIGPEVVLKAVAERQVLEACVPVIIGDAQLLGH' A
#
# COMPACT_ATOMS: atom_id res chain seq x y z
N MET A 1 6.06 25.55 -22.77
CA MET A 1 6.94 24.40 -22.52
C MET A 1 6.95 24.19 -21.01
N THR A 2 6.21 23.16 -20.58
CA THR A 2 6.08 22.59 -19.21
C THR A 2 5.64 23.52 -18.08
N ASP A 3 4.32 23.72 -17.97
CA ASP A 3 3.66 23.80 -16.66
C ASP A 3 3.53 22.35 -16.16
N ALA A 4 4.32 22.01 -15.14
CA ALA A 4 4.27 20.74 -14.43
C ALA A 4 3.74 20.99 -13.00
N SER A 5 2.63 21.71 -12.89
CA SER A 5 1.94 21.92 -11.62
C SER A 5 0.83 20.89 -11.45
N ALA A 6 1.21 19.75 -10.89
CA ALA A 6 0.46 18.97 -9.90
C ALA A 6 1.17 17.63 -9.75
N LYS A 7 1.83 17.39 -8.61
CA LYS A 7 2.12 16.05 -8.13
C LYS A 7 0.92 15.66 -7.25
N PRO A 8 -0.12 14.96 -7.75
CA PRO A 8 -1.36 14.79 -6.99
C PRO A 8 -1.23 13.78 -5.84
N PHE A 9 -0.07 13.14 -5.69
CA PHE A 9 0.15 12.00 -4.78
C PHE A 9 1.35 12.17 -3.84
N ALA A 10 1.98 13.34 -3.80
CA ALA A 10 2.99 13.62 -2.78
C ALA A 10 2.27 14.01 -1.48
N HIS A 11 1.80 13.01 -0.72
CA HIS A 11 1.42 13.26 0.66
C HIS A 11 2.66 13.72 1.40
N GLU A 12 2.60 14.91 1.99
CA GLU A 12 3.63 15.47 2.84
C GLU A 12 3.81 14.53 4.03
N SER A 13 4.84 13.69 3.95
CA SER A 13 5.25 12.85 5.05
C SER A 13 5.92 13.76 6.06
N ALA A 14 5.13 14.28 7.02
CA ALA A 14 5.66 14.77 8.27
C ALA A 14 6.73 13.78 8.73
N ALA A 15 7.97 14.24 8.83
CA ALA A 15 9.15 13.45 9.10
C ALA A 15 8.92 12.57 10.34
N ARG A 16 8.51 11.31 10.15
CA ARG A 16 8.32 10.40 11.27
C ARG A 16 9.68 9.84 11.62
N GLN A 17 10.27 10.40 12.66
CA GLN A 17 11.43 9.82 13.31
C GLN A 17 11.14 8.34 13.66
N PRO A 18 12.12 7.42 13.52
CA PRO A 18 11.92 6.02 13.82
C PRO A 18 11.96 5.81 15.34
N SER A 19 10.86 6.14 16.03
CA SER A 19 10.63 5.75 17.41
C SER A 19 9.47 4.76 17.48
N GLY A 20 9.80 3.47 17.61
CA GLY A 20 8.88 2.42 18.07
C GLY A 20 7.69 2.09 17.16
N ARG A 21 7.83 0.99 16.41
CA ARG A 21 6.78 0.26 15.66
C ARG A 21 6.24 0.94 14.39
N ARG A 22 6.42 0.26 13.24
CA ARG A 22 5.80 0.60 11.96
C ARG A 22 4.26 0.63 12.07
N THR A 23 3.62 1.64 11.47
CA THR A 23 2.15 1.78 11.45
C THR A 23 1.50 0.61 10.73
N ARG A 24 0.40 0.08 11.28
CA ARG A 24 -0.45 -0.88 10.57
C ARG A 24 -1.39 -0.16 9.63
N VAL A 25 -1.42 -0.58 8.37
CA VAL A 25 -2.30 -0.01 7.35
C VAL A 25 -3.26 -1.11 6.91
N GLY A 26 -4.56 -0.91 7.15
CA GLY A 26 -5.60 -1.78 6.65
C GLY A 26 -5.81 -1.53 5.16
N ILE A 27 -5.74 -2.59 4.35
CA ILE A 27 -5.94 -2.53 2.90
C ILE A 27 -7.07 -3.50 2.55
N THR A 28 -8.21 -2.97 2.12
CA THR A 28 -9.30 -3.81 1.60
C THR A 28 -8.90 -4.40 0.24
N MET A 29 -9.12 -5.69 0.05
CA MET A 29 -8.84 -6.38 -1.22
C MET A 29 -9.69 -5.85 -2.38
N GLY A 30 -10.91 -5.41 -2.08
CA GLY A 30 -11.89 -5.00 -3.08
C GLY A 30 -12.72 -6.18 -3.58
N ASP A 31 -13.19 -6.09 -4.82
CA ASP A 31 -13.95 -7.14 -5.50
C ASP A 31 -13.02 -8.28 -5.96
N PRO A 32 -13.25 -9.53 -5.51
CA PRO A 32 -12.58 -10.75 -6.00
C PRO A 32 -12.53 -10.93 -7.51
N ALA A 33 -13.54 -10.47 -8.25
CA ALA A 33 -13.63 -10.62 -9.70
C ALA A 33 -12.86 -9.51 -10.46
N GLY A 34 -12.39 -8.48 -9.75
CA GLY A 34 -11.55 -7.42 -10.29
C GLY A 34 -10.06 -7.72 -10.14
N ILE A 35 -9.22 -6.69 -10.38
CA ILE A 35 -7.75 -6.80 -10.31
C ILE A 35 -7.16 -6.46 -8.93
N GLY A 36 -8.01 -6.16 -7.95
CA GLY A 36 -7.61 -5.72 -6.61
C GLY A 36 -6.70 -6.73 -5.88
N PRO A 37 -7.04 -8.04 -5.87
CA PRO A 37 -6.19 -9.08 -5.27
C PRO A 37 -4.76 -9.08 -5.81
N GLU A 38 -4.56 -8.98 -7.14
CA GLU A 38 -3.25 -9.04 -7.78
C GLU A 38 -2.44 -7.77 -7.52
N VAL A 39 -3.10 -6.61 -7.51
CA VAL A 39 -2.46 -5.33 -7.22
C VAL A 39 -1.98 -5.30 -5.76
N VAL A 40 -2.80 -5.77 -4.82
CA VAL A 40 -2.44 -5.76 -3.40
C VAL A 40 -1.26 -6.70 -3.12
N LEU A 41 -1.25 -7.89 -3.72
CA LEU A 41 -0.15 -8.85 -3.59
C LEU A 41 1.16 -8.30 -4.16
N LYS A 42 1.11 -7.70 -5.35
CA LYS A 42 2.29 -7.05 -5.95
C LYS A 42 2.83 -5.93 -5.07
N ALA A 43 1.94 -5.08 -4.53
CA ALA A 43 2.35 -3.97 -3.69
C ALA A 43 3.04 -4.44 -2.39
N VAL A 44 2.50 -5.46 -1.71
CA VAL A 44 3.10 -5.96 -0.45
C VAL A 44 4.37 -6.78 -0.65
N ALA A 45 4.66 -7.23 -1.88
CA ALA A 45 5.92 -7.86 -2.23
C ALA A 45 7.09 -6.85 -2.33
N GLU A 46 6.78 -5.56 -2.48
CA GLU A 46 7.80 -4.51 -2.59
C GLU A 46 8.41 -4.15 -1.24
N ARG A 47 9.74 -4.20 -1.15
CA ARG A 47 10.47 -3.89 0.09
C ARG A 47 10.16 -2.50 0.64
N GLN A 48 10.02 -1.51 -0.23
CA GLN A 48 9.73 -0.13 0.15
C GLN A 48 8.39 0.00 0.90
N VAL A 49 7.39 -0.83 0.54
CA VAL A 49 6.08 -0.85 1.21
C VAL A 49 6.20 -1.44 2.62
N LEU A 50 6.95 -2.54 2.74
CA LEU A 50 7.22 -3.17 4.03
C LEU A 50 8.10 -2.30 4.94
N GLU A 51 9.01 -1.51 4.38
CA GLU A 51 9.83 -0.56 5.14
C GLU A 51 8.96 0.62 5.64
N ALA A 52 7.97 1.06 4.86
CA ALA A 52 7.06 2.14 5.23
C ALA A 52 6.01 1.75 6.28
N CYS A 53 5.48 0.53 6.25
CA CYS A 53 4.36 0.12 7.12
C CYS A 53 4.29 -1.39 7.40
N VAL A 54 3.27 -1.80 8.17
CA VAL A 54 2.84 -3.19 8.33
C VAL A 54 1.47 -3.33 7.64
N PRO A 55 1.41 -3.77 6.37
CA PRO A 55 0.15 -3.91 5.66
C PRO A 55 -0.69 -5.04 6.27
N VAL A 56 -2.00 -4.82 6.38
CA VAL A 56 -2.99 -5.82 6.81
C VAL A 56 -4.06 -5.89 5.73
N ILE A 57 -4.03 -6.95 4.94
CA ILE A 57 -5.01 -7.16 3.86
C ILE A 57 -6.30 -7.70 4.47
N ILE A 58 -7.43 -7.08 4.12
CA ILE A 58 -8.77 -7.45 4.57
C ILE A 58 -9.56 -7.95 3.35
N GLY A 59 -9.90 -9.23 3.34
CA GLY A 59 -10.62 -9.90 2.26
C GLY A 59 -10.52 -11.43 2.38
N ASP A 60 -10.84 -12.16 1.31
CA ASP A 60 -10.79 -13.63 1.30
C ASP A 60 -9.38 -14.14 1.03
N ALA A 61 -8.76 -14.77 2.03
CA ALA A 61 -7.41 -15.29 1.94
C ALA A 61 -7.26 -16.45 0.92
N GLN A 62 -8.34 -17.18 0.60
CA GLN A 62 -8.28 -18.28 -0.38
C GLN A 62 -7.96 -17.77 -1.79
N LEU A 63 -8.37 -16.54 -2.11
CA LEU A 63 -8.06 -15.87 -3.38
C LEU A 63 -6.61 -15.39 -3.49
N LEU A 64 -5.86 -15.40 -2.37
CA LEU A 64 -4.47 -14.96 -2.34
C LEU A 64 -3.47 -16.12 -2.30
N GLY A 65 -3.95 -17.37 -2.22
CA GLY A 65 -3.12 -18.56 -2.00
C GLY A 65 -2.59 -19.25 -3.25
N HIS A 66 -2.56 -18.56 -4.39
CA HIS A 66 -2.12 -19.11 -5.68
C HIS A 66 -0.60 -19.12 -5.84
#